data_AF-A0A846PZ65-F1
#
_entry.id   AF-A0A846PZ65-F1
#
_cell.length_a   1.000
_cell.length_b   1.000
_cell.length_c   1.000
_cell.angle_alpha   90.00
_cell.angle_beta   90.00
_cell.angle_gamma   90.00
#
_symmetry.space_group_name_H-M   'P 1'
#
loop_
_entity.id
_entity.type
_entity.pdbx_description
1 polymer ?
#
loop_
_entity_poly.entity_id
_entity_poly.type
_entity_poly.pdbx_seq_one_letter_code
_entity_poly.pdbx_strand_id
1 'polypeptide(L)'
;MSDEFLKVATKEINDELTGISKILGSCNSDEDVFKNSAEIERHMHKIKGLAPMMGKENVGSLAKSLDVILKKIAAGQKVDGFFGPLLTSVSEMKIAMEKSHDLSQAQKEISNISSTIAD
;
A
#
# COMPACT_ATOMS: atom_id res chain seq x y z
N MET A 1 3.29 -3.96 -24.37
CA MET A 1 2.47 -4.69 -23.39
C MET A 1 1.13 -5.01 -24.03
N SER A 2 0.52 -6.16 -23.79
CA SER A 2 -0.77 -6.52 -24.42
C SER A 2 -1.96 -5.96 -23.62
N ASP A 3 -3.06 -5.69 -24.31
CA ASP A 3 -4.31 -5.22 -23.67
C ASP A 3 -4.86 -6.24 -22.67
N GLU A 4 -4.71 -7.53 -22.97
CA GLU A 4 -5.14 -8.60 -22.06
C GLU A 4 -4.32 -8.61 -20.77
N PHE A 5 -3.01 -8.39 -20.86
CA PHE A 5 -2.18 -8.25 -19.65
C PHE A 5 -2.64 -7.05 -18.82
N LEU A 6 -2.86 -5.89 -19.45
CA LEU A 6 -3.29 -4.68 -18.73
C LEU A 6 -4.63 -4.91 -18.03
N LYS A 7 -5.57 -5.58 -18.68
CA LYS A 7 -6.88 -5.91 -18.11
C LYS A 7 -6.76 -6.84 -16.89
N VAL A 8 -5.98 -7.92 -17.01
CA VAL A 8 -5.75 -8.87 -15.92
C VAL A 8 -5.01 -8.21 -14.76
N ALA A 9 -3.93 -7.48 -15.04
CA ALA A 9 -3.14 -6.80 -14.01
C ALA A 9 -3.96 -5.69 -13.29
N THR A 10 -4.79 -4.95 -14.02
CA THR A 10 -5.72 -3.97 -13.43
C THR A 10 -6.68 -4.64 -12.47
N LYS A 11 -7.28 -5.76 -12.88
CA LYS A 11 -8.19 -6.53 -12.03
C LYS A 11 -7.47 -7.02 -10.78
N GLU A 12 -6.29 -7.60 -10.94
CA GLU A 12 -5.49 -8.12 -9.82
C GLU A 12 -5.18 -7.01 -8.81
N ILE A 13 -4.65 -5.86 -9.23
CA ILE A 13 -4.36 -4.75 -8.31
C ILE A 13 -5.61 -4.28 -7.56
N ASN A 14 -6.75 -4.19 -8.23
CA ASN A 14 -8.01 -3.80 -7.59
C ASN A 14 -8.52 -4.86 -6.59
N ASP A 15 -8.31 -6.14 -6.88
CA ASP A 15 -8.62 -7.24 -5.95
C ASP A 15 -7.70 -7.17 -4.71
N GLU A 16 -6.41 -6.90 -4.90
CA GLU A 16 -5.43 -6.72 -3.82
C GLU A 16 -5.78 -5.51 -2.93
N LEU A 17 -6.10 -4.35 -3.52
CA LEU A 17 -6.54 -3.15 -2.79
C LEU A 17 -7.86 -3.37 -2.05
N THR A 18 -8.76 -4.17 -2.63
CA THR A 18 -10.01 -4.56 -1.97
C THR A 18 -9.76 -5.48 -0.78
N GLY A 19 -8.81 -6.42 -0.88
CA GLY A 19 -8.35 -7.25 0.23
C GLY A 19 -7.83 -6.40 1.38
N ILE A 20 -6.90 -5.48 1.10
CA ILE A 20 -6.36 -4.55 2.10
C ILE A 20 -7.48 -3.71 2.74
N SER A 21 -8.41 -3.18 1.94
CA SER A 21 -9.52 -2.35 2.44
C SER A 21 -10.42 -3.13 3.42
N LYS A 22 -10.64 -4.43 3.19
CA LYS A 22 -11.43 -5.29 4.10
C LYS A 22 -10.71 -5.48 5.44
N ILE A 23 -9.40 -5.73 5.40
CA ILE A 23 -8.57 -5.85 6.61
C ILE A 23 -8.63 -4.53 7.39
N LEU A 24 -8.36 -3.41 6.72
CA LEU A 24 -8.37 -2.08 7.34
C LEU A 24 -9.76 -1.68 7.88
N GLY A 25 -10.84 -2.17 7.28
CA GLY A 25 -12.20 -1.98 7.81
C GLY A 25 -12.44 -2.60 9.19
N SER A 26 -11.56 -3.51 9.63
CA SER A 26 -11.56 -4.09 10.98
C SER A 26 -10.49 -3.49 11.92
N CYS A 27 -9.58 -2.67 11.38
CA CYS A 27 -8.53 -2.02 12.16
C CYS A 27 -9.02 -0.68 12.71
N ASN A 28 -8.66 -0.36 13.95
CA ASN A 28 -8.94 0.95 14.56
C ASN A 28 -7.68 1.60 15.14
N SER A 29 -6.53 0.94 15.04
CA SER A 29 -5.29 1.34 15.70
C SER A 29 -4.04 0.77 15.01
N ASP A 30 -2.88 1.29 15.39
CA ASP A 30 -1.58 0.74 14.96
C ASP A 30 -1.38 -0.71 15.44
N GLU A 31 -1.95 -1.08 16.58
CA GLU A 31 -1.88 -2.46 17.11
C GLU A 31 -2.67 -3.43 16.21
N ASP A 32 -3.79 -3.01 15.64
CA ASP A 32 -4.53 -3.83 14.68
C ASP A 32 -3.77 -3.95 13.35
N VAL A 33 -3.12 -2.87 12.91
CA VAL A 33 -2.21 -2.93 11.75
C VAL A 33 -1.04 -3.85 12.03
N PHE A 34 -0.46 -3.81 13.22
CA PHE A 34 0.64 -4.69 13.63
C PHE A 34 0.24 -6.16 13.52
N LYS A 35 -0.93 -6.54 14.06
CA LYS A 35 -1.47 -7.92 14.01
C LYS A 35 -1.71 -8.42 12.58
N ASN A 36 -2.09 -7.52 11.66
CA ASN A 36 -2.40 -7.86 10.27
C ASN A 36 -1.27 -7.54 9.29
N SER A 37 -0.12 -7.06 9.77
CA SER A 37 0.95 -6.48 8.95
C SER A 37 1.48 -7.43 7.87
N ALA A 38 1.65 -8.72 8.19
CA ALA A 38 2.11 -9.73 7.24
C ALA A 38 1.12 -9.99 6.09
N GLU A 39 -0.19 -9.87 6.33
CA GLU A 39 -1.20 -10.04 5.29
C GLU A 39 -1.26 -8.81 4.39
N ILE A 40 -1.25 -7.61 4.99
CA ILE A 40 -1.21 -6.34 4.25
C ILE A 40 0.07 -6.23 3.41
N GLU A 41 1.21 -6.68 3.94
CA GLU A 41 2.49 -6.70 3.22
C GLU A 41 2.41 -7.52 1.93
N ARG A 42 1.81 -8.71 1.97
CA ARG A 42 1.69 -9.59 0.79
C ARG A 42 0.89 -8.91 -0.33
N HIS A 43 -0.19 -8.22 0.02
CA HIS A 43 -0.95 -7.43 -0.93
C HIS A 43 -0.09 -6.30 -1.54
N MET A 44 0.60 -5.52 -0.71
CA MET A 44 1.49 -4.45 -1.17
C MET A 44 2.63 -4.96 -2.05
N HIS A 45 3.17 -6.14 -1.74
CA HIS A 45 4.24 -6.78 -2.51
C HIS A 45 3.84 -7.04 -3.96
N LYS A 46 2.61 -7.54 -4.17
CA LYS A 46 2.06 -7.77 -5.50
C LYS A 46 1.79 -6.46 -6.23
N ILE A 47 1.18 -5.47 -5.56
CA ILE A 47 0.89 -4.16 -6.15
C ILE A 47 2.18 -3.48 -6.59
N LYS A 48 3.22 -3.50 -5.75
CA LYS A 48 4.57 -2.98 -6.07
C LYS A 48 5.12 -3.58 -7.36
N GLY A 49 4.90 -4.88 -7.60
CA GLY A 49 5.37 -5.55 -8.81
C GLY A 49 4.54 -5.22 -10.05
N LEU A 50 3.22 -5.21 -9.92
CA LEU A 50 2.30 -5.08 -11.06
C LEU A 50 2.10 -3.63 -11.51
N ALA A 51 2.06 -2.66 -10.59
CA ALA A 51 1.72 -1.28 -10.93
C ALA A 51 2.71 -0.63 -11.92
N PRO A 52 4.05 -0.74 -11.74
CA PRO A 52 5.01 -0.21 -12.72
C PRO A 52 4.88 -0.89 -14.09
N MET A 53 4.59 -2.19 -14.12
CA MET A 53 4.36 -2.90 -15.39
C MET A 53 3.23 -2.24 -16.18
N MET A 54 2.19 -1.73 -15.50
CA MET A 54 1.06 -1.04 -16.13
C MET A 54 1.29 0.45 -16.40
N GLY A 55 2.51 0.98 -16.19
CA GLY A 55 2.82 2.40 -16.28
C GLY A 55 2.28 3.23 -15.11
N LYS A 56 1.84 2.60 -14.02
CA LYS A 56 1.36 3.25 -12.79
C LYS A 56 2.51 3.40 -11.79
N GLU A 57 3.58 4.07 -12.21
CA GLU A 57 4.83 4.21 -11.43
C GLU A 57 4.62 4.79 -10.03
N ASN A 58 3.77 5.81 -9.89
CA ASN A 58 3.52 6.45 -8.59
C ASN A 58 2.83 5.50 -7.60
N VAL A 59 1.91 4.66 -8.08
CA VAL A 59 1.26 3.62 -7.27
C VAL A 59 2.29 2.57 -6.86
N GLY A 60 3.11 2.10 -7.81
CA GLY A 60 4.16 1.12 -7.53
C GLY A 60 5.19 1.63 -6.52
N SER A 61 5.58 2.90 -6.61
CA SER A 61 6.51 3.55 -5.68
C SER A 61 5.93 3.67 -4.27
N LEU A 62 4.67 4.11 -4.14
CA LEU A 62 4.00 4.18 -2.85
C LEU A 62 3.83 2.77 -2.22
N ALA A 63 3.40 1.79 -3.01
CA ALA A 63 3.29 0.40 -2.58
C ALA A 63 4.65 -0.18 -2.15
N LYS A 64 5.75 0.20 -2.80
CA LYS A 64 7.11 -0.17 -2.40
C LYS A 64 7.48 0.36 -1.02
N SER A 65 7.19 1.64 -0.75
CA SER A 65 7.48 2.23 0.56
C SER A 65 6.66 1.55 1.67
N LEU A 66 5.39 1.26 1.41
CA LEU A 66 4.52 0.51 2.32
C LEU A 66 5.00 -0.93 2.54
N ASP A 67 5.40 -1.65 1.49
CA ASP A 67 5.99 -3.01 1.55
C ASP A 67 7.20 -3.04 2.50
N VAL A 68 8.07 -2.03 2.45
CA VAL A 68 9.24 -1.94 3.35
C VAL A 68 8.83 -1.72 4.81
N ILE A 69 7.91 -0.78 5.08
CA ILE A 69 7.44 -0.49 6.45
C ILE A 69 6.72 -1.71 7.03
N LEU A 70 5.80 -2.31 6.26
CA LEU A 70 5.01 -3.45 6.71
C LEU A 70 5.88 -4.69 6.98
N LYS A 71 6.97 -4.90 6.24
CA LYS A 71 7.96 -5.95 6.56
C LYS A 71 8.60 -5.75 7.92
N LYS A 72 9.00 -4.51 8.23
CA LYS A 72 9.57 -4.17 9.54
C LYS A 72 8.55 -4.43 10.66
N ILE A 73 7.30 -4.01 10.45
CA ILE A 73 6.20 -4.25 11.40
C ILE A 73 5.95 -5.75 11.59
N ALA A 74 5.87 -6.52 10.50
CA ALA A 74 5.69 -7.97 10.53
C ALA A 74 6.86 -8.70 11.21
N ALA A 75 8.07 -8.12 11.16
CA ALA A 75 9.24 -8.61 11.88
C ALA A 75 9.25 -8.25 13.38
N GLY A 76 8.23 -7.54 13.87
CA GLY A 76 8.06 -7.20 15.28
C GLY A 76 8.36 -5.75 15.65
N GLN A 77 8.74 -4.89 14.69
CA GLN A 77 8.96 -3.48 14.97
C GLN A 77 7.62 -2.75 15.18
N LYS A 78 7.43 -2.16 16.35
CA LYS A 78 6.25 -1.31 16.60
C LYS A 78 6.46 0.07 15.97
N VAL A 79 5.44 0.57 15.28
CA VAL A 79 5.46 1.86 14.60
C VAL A 79 4.16 2.59 14.95
N ASP A 80 4.30 3.69 15.67
CA ASP A 80 3.15 4.51 16.08
C ASP A 80 2.77 5.51 14.98
N GLY A 81 1.47 5.79 14.87
CA GLY A 81 0.91 6.73 13.91
C GLY A 81 0.91 6.25 12.46
N PHE A 82 1.04 4.94 12.22
CA PHE A 82 1.10 4.37 10.87
C PHE A 82 -0.29 4.08 10.28
N PHE A 83 -1.28 3.77 11.12
CA PHE A 83 -2.63 3.39 10.68
C PHE A 83 -3.30 4.45 9.80
N GLY A 84 -3.26 5.73 10.21
CA GLY A 84 -3.81 6.84 9.44
C GLY A 84 -3.16 6.96 8.04
N PRO A 85 -1.83 7.13 7.95
CA PRO A 85 -1.09 7.15 6.69
C PRO A 85 -1.33 5.92 5.80
N LEU A 86 -1.44 4.72 6.38
CA LEU A 86 -1.75 3.50 5.63
C LEU A 86 -3.16 3.57 5.02
N LEU A 87 -4.16 4.02 5.79
CA LEU A 87 -5.53 4.19 5.31
C LEU A 87 -5.62 5.22 4.17
N THR A 88 -4.97 6.38 4.33
CA THR A 88 -4.86 7.41 3.29
C THR A 88 -4.26 6.81 2.02
N SER A 89 -3.12 6.11 2.15
CA SER A 89 -2.40 5.54 1.02
C SER A 89 -3.24 4.53 0.23
N VAL A 90 -3.95 3.63 0.91
CA VAL A 90 -4.81 2.63 0.25
C VAL A 90 -5.96 3.28 -0.48
N SER A 91 -6.58 4.30 0.13
CA SER A 91 -7.66 5.08 -0.49
C SER A 91 -7.16 5.81 -1.75
N GLU A 92 -6.06 6.53 -1.65
CA GLU A 92 -5.48 7.28 -2.77
C GLU A 92 -5.03 6.35 -3.90
N MET A 93 -4.39 5.21 -3.60
CA MET A 93 -4.02 4.21 -4.61
C MET A 93 -5.25 3.68 -5.36
N LYS A 94 -6.35 3.39 -4.66
CA LYS A 94 -7.60 2.96 -5.30
C LYS A 94 -8.12 4.02 -6.27
N ILE A 95 -8.11 5.28 -5.85
CA ILE A 95 -8.53 6.40 -6.72
C ILE A 95 -7.58 6.53 -7.93
N ALA A 96 -6.27 6.38 -7.74
CA ALA A 96 -5.26 6.46 -8.79
C ALA A 96 -5.32 5.30 -9.81
N MET A 97 -5.88 4.15 -9.41
CA MET A 97 -6.16 3.05 -10.33
C MET A 97 -7.34 3.36 -11.25
N GLU A 98 -8.36 4.07 -10.76
CA GLU A 98 -9.57 4.41 -11.52
C GLU A 98 -9.40 5.66 -12.39
N LYS A 99 -8.68 6.68 -11.90
CA LYS A 99 -8.50 7.97 -12.57
C LYS A 99 -7.14 8.59 -12.27
N SER A 100 -6.82 9.67 -12.97
CA SER A 100 -5.65 10.48 -12.63
C SER A 100 -5.84 11.08 -11.24
N HIS A 101 -4.93 10.77 -10.32
CA HIS A 101 -4.97 11.23 -8.94
C HIS A 101 -3.55 11.50 -8.45
N ASP A 102 -3.39 12.58 -7.70
CA ASP A 102 -2.12 12.92 -7.06
C ASP A 102 -1.96 12.06 -5.79
N LEU A 103 -0.76 11.51 -5.61
CA LEU A 103 -0.40 10.68 -4.45
C LEU A 103 0.57 11.41 -3.52
N SER A 104 0.81 12.71 -3.75
CA SER A 104 1.82 13.48 -3.01
C SER A 104 1.56 13.53 -1.51
N GLN A 105 0.29 13.55 -1.09
CA GLN A 105 -0.08 13.51 0.33
C GLN A 105 0.30 12.18 0.96
N ALA A 106 -0.19 11.04 0.44
CA ALA A 106 0.20 9.72 0.95
C ALA A 106 1.71 9.52 0.92
N GLN A 107 2.38 9.91 -0.17
CA GLN A 107 3.84 9.82 -0.27
C GLN A 107 4.56 10.61 0.83
N LYS A 108 4.09 11.82 1.15
CA LYS A 108 4.65 12.64 2.23
C LYS A 108 4.41 12.01 3.61
N GLU A 109 3.21 11.53 3.87
CA GLU A 109 2.87 10.87 5.14
C GLU A 109 3.72 9.60 5.35
N ILE A 110 3.86 8.78 4.31
CA ILE A 110 4.69 7.57 4.34
C ILE A 110 6.18 7.90 4.44
N SER A 111 6.65 8.95 3.78
CA SER A 111 8.03 9.42 3.94
C SER A 111 8.31 9.85 5.38
N ASN A 112 7.37 10.50 6.06
CA ASN A 112 7.52 10.90 7.46
C ASN A 112 7.62 9.67 8.36
N ILE A 113 6.75 8.66 8.18
CA ILE A 113 6.85 7.39 8.93
C ILE A 113 8.16 6.67 8.63
N SER A 114 8.59 6.61 7.37
CA SER A 114 9.85 5.95 7.02
C SER A 114 11.06 6.60 7.72
N SER A 115 11.00 7.91 7.99
CA SER A 115 12.08 8.63 8.67
C SER A 115 12.16 8.33 10.17
N THR A 116 11.07 7.86 10.80
CA THR A 116 11.04 7.50 12.23
C THR A 116 11.49 6.06 12.50
N ILE A 117 11.56 5.22 11.45
CA ILE A 117 11.91 3.80 11.55
C ILE A 117 13.27 3.46 10.92
N ALA A 118 13.99 4.46 10.40
CA ALA A 118 15.32 4.27 9.82
C ALA A 118 16.31 3.92 10.93
N ASP A 119 17.00 2.79 10.75
CA ASP A 119 18.09 2.31 11.61
C ASP A 119 19.33 3.21 11.52
#